data_AF-A0A5E6NVH6-F1
#
_entry.id   AF-A0A5E6NVH6-F1
#
_cell.length_a   1.000
_cell.length_b   1.000
_cell.length_c   1.000
_cell.angle_alpha   90.00
_cell.angle_beta   90.00
_cell.angle_gamma   90.00
#
_symmetry.space_group_name_H-M   'P 1'
#
loop_
_entity.id
_entity.type
_entity.pdbx_description
1 polymer ?
#
loop_
_entity_poly.entity_id
_entity_poly.type
_entity_poly.pdbx_seq_one_letter_code
_entity_poly.pdbx_strand_id
1 'polypeptide(L)' 'MDANGYDKLQFGEGITKEDVSLYQDNCIFTRSFKNW' A
#
# COMPACT_ATOMS: atom_id res chain seq x y z
N MET A 1 -10.20 -10.93 12.31
CA MET A 1 -9.37 -10.27 11.29
C MET A 1 -10.15 -9.05 10.84
N ASP A 2 -9.64 -7.85 11.09
CA ASP A 2 -10.26 -6.64 10.55
C ASP A 2 -10.12 -6.66 9.03
N ALA A 3 -11.23 -6.95 8.34
CA ALA A 3 -11.29 -6.98 6.89
C ALA A 3 -11.24 -5.59 6.24
N ASN A 4 -11.23 -4.52 7.06
CA ASN A 4 -11.34 -3.11 6.65
C ASN A 4 -10.27 -2.23 7.33
N GLY A 5 -9.07 -2.76 7.59
CA GLY A 5 -7.99 -1.97 8.17
C GLY A 5 -7.60 -0.82 7.25
N TYR A 6 -7.94 0.42 7.64
CA TYR A 6 -7.48 1.62 6.96
C TYR A 6 -6.17 2.09 7.61
N ASP A 7 -5.12 2.24 6.80
CA ASP A 7 -3.90 2.91 7.24
C ASP A 7 -4.08 4.43 7.15
N LYS A 8 -3.66 5.12 8.21
CA LYS A 8 -3.71 6.57 8.27
C LYS A 8 -2.35 7.15 7.91
N LEU A 9 -2.30 7.93 6.85
CA LEU A 9 -1.16 8.79 6.51
C LEU A 9 -1.37 10.17 7.15
N GLN A 10 -0.35 10.70 7.82
CA GLN A 10 -0.37 12.04 8.39
C GLN A 10 0.82 12.84 7.86
N PHE A 11 0.53 14.01 7.28
CA PHE A 11 1.54 14.90 6.74
C PHE A 11 2.02 15.91 7.79
N GLY A 12 3.27 16.32 7.63
CA GLY A 12 3.84 17.47 8.32
C GLY A 12 3.43 18.78 7.64
N GLU A 13 3.86 19.90 8.23
CA GLU A 13 3.57 21.23 7.70
C GLU A 13 4.14 21.44 6.28
N GLY A 14 3.37 22.07 5.40
CA GLY A 14 3.80 22.41 4.03
C GLY A 14 3.70 21.28 3.00
N ILE A 15 3.27 20.07 3.39
CA ILE A 15 2.96 18.97 2.46
C ILE A 15 1.45 18.81 2.40
N THR A 16 0.87 18.94 1.21
CA THR A 16 -0.56 18.75 0.97
C THR A 16 -0.82 17.43 0.25
N LYS A 17 -2.10 17.07 0.14
CA LYS A 17 -2.51 15.89 -0.64
C LYS A 17 -2.13 16.01 -2.12
N GLU A 18 -1.97 17.23 -2.63
CA GLU A 18 -1.63 17.47 -4.04
C GLU A 18 -0.17 17.11 -4.34
N ASP A 19 0.69 17.07 -3.31
CA ASP A 19 2.10 16.69 -3.42
C ASP A 19 2.30 15.17 -3.51
N VAL A 20 1.24 14.37 -3.33
CA VAL A 20 1.33 12.91 -3.19
C VAL A 20 0.56 12.20 -4.28
N SER A 21 1.23 11.28 -4.97
CA SER A 21 0.60 10.32 -5.86
C SER A 21 0.67 8.93 -5.24
N LEU A 22 -0.49 8.32 -4.99
CA LEU A 22 -0.59 6.96 -4.49
C LEU A 22 -0.69 5.99 -5.67
N TYR A 23 0.27 5.06 -5.76
CA TYR A 23 0.26 3.99 -6.73
C TYR A 23 0.20 2.66 -6.00
N GLN A 24 -0.80 1.84 -6.32
CA GLN A 24 -0.83 0.46 -5.88
C GLN A 24 -0.20 -0.39 -6.98
N ASP A 25 1.06 -0.78 -6.78
CA ASP A 25 1.66 -1.79 -7.63
C ASP A 25 0.96 -3.11 -7.32
N ASN A 26 0.32 -3.69 -8.33
CA ASN A 26 -0.38 -4.96 -8.18
C ASN A 26 0.67 -6.07 -8.10
N CYS A 27 1.30 -6.20 -6.94
CA CYS A 27 2.22 -7.27 -6.63
C CYS A 27 1.43 -8.59 -6.64
N ILE A 28 1.36 -9.22 -7.81
CA ILE A 28 0.94 -10.60 -7.92
C ILE A 28 2.00 -11.41 -7.17
N PHE A 29 1.67 -11.83 -5.95
CA PHE A 29 2.40 -12.89 -5.27
C PHE A 29 2.16 -14.19 -6.04
N THR A 30 2.91 -14.41 -7.12
CA THR A 30 3.03 -15.72 -7.74
C THR A 30 3.71 -16.62 -6.74
N ARG A 31 2.90 -17.31 -5.94
CA ARG A 31 3.34 -18.35 -5.00
C ARG A 31 3.87 -19.52 -5.82
N SER A 32 5.11 -19.40 -6.24
CA SER A 32 5.82 -20.43 -6.99
C SER A 32 6.20 -21.53 -6.01
N PHE A 33 5.34 -22.54 -5.86
CA PHE A 33 5.72 -23.78 -5.18
C PHE A 33 6.65 -24.56 -6.11
N LYS A 34 7.95 -24.54 -5.79
CA LYS A 34 8.89 -25.50 -6.37
C LYS A 34 8.73 -26.81 -5.61
N ASN A 35 8.13 -27.82 -6.24
CA ASN A 35 8.16 -29.18 -5.73
C ASN A 35 9.63 -29.62 -5.66
N TRP A 36 10.07 -30.00 -4.46
CA TRP A 36 11.20 -30.91 -4.27
C TRP A 36 10.64 -32.29 -3.99
#